data_AF-A0AAV2ES15-F1
#
_entry.id   AF-A0AAV2ES15-F1
#
_cell.length_a   1.000
_cell.length_b   1.000
_cell.length_c   1.000
_cell.angle_alpha   90.00
_cell.angle_beta   90.00
_cell.angle_gamma   90.00
#
_symmetry.space_group_name_H-M   'P 1'
#
loop_
_entity.id
_entity.type
_entity.pdbx_description
1 polymer ?
#
loop_
_entity_poly.entity_id
_entity_poly.type
_entity_poly.pdbx_seq_one_letter_code
_entity_poly.pdbx_strand_id
1 'polypeptide(L)'
;MVLFFQCGHYTEQQKVALATFEFTDYAAQWWEQTRLRRQRNLHPEVTDWEELRGLMRDRFVMAYYQRELHESLQAIRQEGRSVDEYFRELELLLMRTDVREDREATIARFLHGMNREITQEVDLRSFVDLEDALHLS
;
A
#
# COMPACT_ATOMS: atom_id res chain seq x y z
N MET A 1 -9.00 8.67 7.97
CA MET A 1 -10.25 8.79 7.19
C MET A 1 -10.94 7.45 6.91
N VAL A 2 -10.26 6.43 6.36
CA VAL A 2 -10.93 5.15 5.98
C VAL A 2 -11.62 4.45 7.17
N LEU A 3 -10.92 4.29 8.30
CA LEU A 3 -11.50 3.71 9.52
C LEU A 3 -12.58 4.60 10.16
N PHE A 4 -12.44 5.92 10.02
CA PHE A 4 -13.43 6.90 10.51
C PHE A 4 -14.76 6.79 9.74
N PHE A 5 -14.70 6.58 8.43
CA PHE A 5 -15.91 6.44 7.61
C PHE A 5 -16.63 5.11 7.79
N GLN A 6 -15.90 4.03 8.13
CA GLN A 6 -16.49 2.71 8.40
C GLN A 6 -17.35 2.69 9.67
N CYS A 7 -17.03 3.50 10.68
CA CYS A 7 -17.83 3.60 11.91
C CYS A 7 -19.11 4.44 11.78
N GLY A 8 -19.24 5.28 10.74
CA GLY A 8 -20.26 6.33 10.69
C GLY A 8 -21.40 6.14 9.68
N HIS A 9 -21.45 5.03 8.93
CA HIS A 9 -22.48 4.77 7.90
C HIS A 9 -22.66 5.94 6.90
N TYR A 10 -21.58 6.65 6.58
CA TYR A 10 -21.65 7.80 5.68
C TYR A 10 -21.92 7.36 4.24
N THR A 11 -22.76 8.13 3.55
CA THR A 11 -22.93 8.03 2.08
C THR A 11 -21.64 8.43 1.36
N GLU A 12 -21.43 7.97 0.13
CA GLU A 12 -20.24 8.31 -0.67
C GLU A 12 -20.04 9.83 -0.79
N GLN A 13 -21.12 10.57 -1.03
CA GLN A 13 -21.09 12.03 -1.10
C GLN A 13 -20.65 12.68 0.21
N GLN A 14 -21.07 12.14 1.36
CA GLN A 14 -20.63 12.63 2.67
C GLN A 14 -19.16 12.34 2.93
N LYS A 15 -18.65 11.18 2.50
CA LYS A 15 -17.22 10.85 2.60
C LYS A 15 -16.37 11.84 1.80
N VAL A 16 -16.78 12.14 0.56
CA VAL A 16 -16.13 13.16 -0.29
C VAL A 16 -16.17 14.53 0.38
N ALA A 17 -17.35 14.97 0.84
CA ALA A 17 -17.50 16.27 1.48
C ALA A 17 -16.59 16.41 2.72
N LEU A 18 -16.60 15.41 3.62
CA LEU A 18 -15.77 15.40 4.81
C LEU A 18 -14.27 15.40 4.47
N ALA A 19 -13.84 14.58 3.52
CA ALA A 19 -12.42 14.54 3.15
C ALA A 19 -11.95 15.85 2.51
N THR A 20 -12.77 16.46 1.65
CA THR A 20 -12.43 17.75 1.02
C THR A 20 -12.45 18.92 1.99
N PHE A 21 -13.24 18.83 3.07
CA PHE A 21 -13.24 19.81 4.15
C PHE A 21 -11.93 19.79 4.96
N GLU A 22 -11.30 18.62 5.09
CA GLU A 22 -10.00 18.46 5.76
C GLU A 22 -8.81 18.91 4.89
N PHE A 23 -9.02 19.31 3.64
CA PHE A 23 -7.92 19.81 2.80
C PHE A 23 -7.47 21.18 3.27
N THR A 24 -6.16 21.31 3.48
CA THR A 24 -5.53 22.59 3.84
C THR A 24 -4.52 23.02 2.78
N ASP A 25 -4.22 24.32 2.77
CA ASP A 25 -3.17 24.94 1.96
C ASP A 25 -3.21 24.52 0.47
N TYR A 26 -2.15 23.87 0.02
CA TYR A 26 -1.96 23.43 -1.35
C TYR A 26 -3.00 22.40 -1.80
N ALA A 27 -3.44 21.53 -0.90
CA ALA A 27 -4.46 20.53 -1.21
C ALA A 27 -5.81 21.18 -1.48
N ALA A 28 -6.18 22.20 -0.69
CA ALA A 28 -7.41 22.97 -0.90
C ALA A 28 -7.40 23.70 -2.25
N GLN A 29 -6.28 24.35 -2.60
CA GLN A 29 -6.12 25.04 -3.88
C GLN A 29 -6.18 24.08 -5.07
N TRP A 30 -5.53 22.92 -4.97
CA TRP A 30 -5.59 21.89 -6.01
C TRP A 30 -7.03 21.39 -6.22
N TRP A 31 -7.75 21.15 -5.13
CA TRP A 31 -9.12 20.67 -5.19
C TRP A 31 -10.05 21.67 -5.90
N GLU A 32 -9.96 22.94 -5.55
CA GLU A 32 -10.73 24.01 -6.18
C GLU A 32 -10.43 24.10 -7.69
N GLN A 33 -9.16 24.06 -8.08
CA GLN A 33 -8.78 24.02 -9.50
C GLN A 33 -9.33 22.79 -10.22
N THR A 34 -9.36 21.64 -9.56
CA THR A 34 -9.89 20.39 -10.12
C THR A 34 -11.39 20.49 -10.36
N ARG A 35 -12.15 21.05 -9.41
CA ARG A 35 -13.60 21.32 -9.58
C ARG A 35 -13.87 22.28 -10.74
N LEU A 36 -13.15 23.40 -10.79
CA LEU A 36 -13.30 24.40 -11.86
C LEU A 36 -12.99 23.83 -13.25
N ARG A 37 -11.94 23.00 -13.37
CA ARG A 37 -11.59 22.32 -14.62
C ARG A 37 -12.68 21.34 -15.07
N ARG A 38 -13.20 20.54 -14.14
CA ARG A 38 -14.29 19.60 -14.43
C ARG A 38 -15.56 20.32 -14.89
N GLN A 39 -15.95 21.38 -14.20
CA GLN A 39 -17.09 22.21 -14.58
C GLN A 39 -16.94 22.80 -15.99
N ARG A 40 -15.75 23.34 -16.31
CA ARG A 40 -15.44 23.87 -17.65
C ARG A 40 -15.54 22.82 -18.75
N ASN A 41 -15.15 21.59 -18.44
CA ASN A 41 -15.15 20.48 -19.37
C ASN A 41 -16.47 19.68 -19.36
N LEU A 42 -17.52 20.17 -18.66
CA LEU A 42 -18.83 19.52 -18.51
C LEU A 42 -18.74 18.11 -17.89
N HIS A 43 -17.72 17.85 -17.08
CA HIS A 43 -17.62 16.61 -16.32
C HIS A 43 -18.47 16.71 -15.04
N PRO A 44 -19.09 15.59 -14.59
CA PRO A 44 -19.78 15.53 -13.32
C PRO A 44 -18.89 15.90 -12.13
N GLU A 45 -19.53 16.42 -11.07
CA GLU A 45 -18.87 16.57 -9.77
C GLU A 45 -18.47 15.20 -9.22
N VAL A 46 -17.36 15.18 -8.49
CA VAL A 46 -16.91 13.96 -7.80
C VAL A 46 -17.81 13.75 -6.60
N THR A 47 -18.62 12.70 -6.63
CA THR A 47 -19.50 12.30 -5.52
C THR A 47 -19.14 10.93 -4.95
N ASP A 48 -18.19 10.25 -5.57
CA ASP A 48 -17.72 8.92 -5.23
C ASP A 48 -16.37 8.98 -4.49
N TRP A 49 -16.24 8.20 -3.41
CA TRP A 49 -15.02 8.22 -2.59
C TRP A 49 -13.82 7.61 -3.31
N GLU A 50 -14.02 6.53 -4.08
CA GLU A 50 -12.94 5.89 -4.83
C GLU A 50 -12.43 6.80 -5.95
N GLU A 51 -13.33 7.55 -6.62
CA GLU A 51 -12.93 8.58 -7.58
C GLU A 51 -12.08 9.69 -6.94
N LEU A 52 -12.51 10.23 -5.79
CA LEU A 52 -11.72 11.23 -5.06
C LEU A 52 -10.34 10.67 -4.66
N ARG A 53 -10.31 9.44 -4.16
CA ARG A 53 -9.07 8.76 -3.75
C ARG A 53 -8.12 8.56 -4.94
N GLY A 54 -8.65 8.20 -6.11
CA GLY A 54 -7.90 8.11 -7.36
C GLY A 54 -7.24 9.44 -7.73
N LEU A 55 -8.02 10.53 -7.75
CA LEU A 55 -7.50 11.88 -8.04
C LEU A 55 -6.43 12.33 -7.04
N MET A 56 -6.63 12.04 -5.75
CA MET A 56 -5.64 12.33 -4.71
C MET A 56 -4.36 11.52 -4.92
N ARG A 57 -4.47 10.24 -5.28
CA ARG A 57 -3.31 9.42 -5.63
C ARG A 57 -2.57 10.01 -6.81
N ASP A 58 -3.24 10.29 -7.91
CA ASP A 58 -2.60 10.84 -9.12
C ASP A 58 -1.90 12.18 -8.87
N ARG A 59 -2.45 13.01 -7.98
CA ARG A 59 -1.89 14.33 -7.68
C ARG A 59 -0.74 14.29 -6.67
N PHE A 60 -0.91 13.55 -5.57
CA PHE A 60 -0.04 13.65 -4.40
C PHE A 60 0.88 12.44 -4.24
N VAL A 61 0.54 11.32 -4.85
CA VAL A 61 1.42 10.17 -4.94
C VAL A 61 2.17 10.30 -6.25
N MET A 62 3.37 10.88 -6.19
CA MET A 62 4.24 11.00 -7.36
C MET A 62 4.40 9.63 -8.02
N ALA A 63 4.25 9.52 -9.35
CA ALA A 63 4.47 8.27 -10.08
C ALA A 63 5.87 7.67 -9.80
N TYR A 64 6.84 8.53 -9.48
CA TYR A 64 8.16 8.15 -8.99
C TYR A 64 8.10 7.31 -7.70
N TYR A 65 7.25 7.66 -6.75
CA TYR A 65 7.11 6.94 -5.47
C TYR A 65 6.53 5.54 -5.67
N GLN A 66 5.55 5.40 -6.56
CA GLN A 66 5.04 4.06 -6.93
C GLN A 66 6.11 3.21 -7.61
N ARG A 67 6.91 3.81 -8.50
CA ARG A 67 8.04 3.14 -9.11
C ARG A 67 9.08 2.71 -8.07
N GLU A 68 9.44 3.59 -7.15
CA GLU A 68 10.39 3.32 -6.06
C GLU A 68 9.90 2.20 -5.14
N LEU A 69 8.61 2.13 -4.85
CA LEU A 69 8.02 1.03 -4.07
C LEU A 69 8.11 -0.31 -4.82
N HIS A 70 7.84 -0.34 -6.13
CA HIS A 70 7.99 -1.54 -6.93
C HIS A 70 9.46 -1.97 -7.08
N GLU A 71 10.37 -1.02 -7.29
CA GLU A 71 11.82 -1.26 -7.32
C GLU A 71 12.28 -1.83 -5.97
N SER A 72 11.80 -1.26 -4.86
CA SER A 72 12.09 -1.73 -3.50
C SER A 72 11.56 -3.16 -3.26
N LEU A 73 10.35 -3.47 -3.73
CA LEU A 73 9.77 -4.82 -3.63
C LEU A 73 10.55 -5.86 -4.46
N GLN A 74 11.06 -5.47 -5.64
CA GLN A 74 11.87 -6.34 -6.48
C GLN A 74 13.29 -6.55 -5.92
N ALA A 75 13.84 -5.53 -5.26
CA ALA A 75 15.19 -5.55 -4.74
C ALA A 75 15.29 -6.00 -3.27
N ILE A 76 14.17 -6.36 -2.62
CA ILE A 76 14.17 -6.73 -1.21
C ILE A 76 15.01 -7.99 -0.95
N ARG A 77 15.93 -7.91 0.01
CA ARG A 77 16.80 -9.00 0.46
C ARG A 77 16.96 -8.93 1.96
N GLN A 78 17.13 -10.05 2.65
CA GLN A 78 17.32 -10.06 4.10
C GLN A 78 18.55 -9.25 4.53
N GLU A 79 19.69 -9.46 3.87
CA GLU A 79 20.97 -8.82 4.19
C GLU A 79 21.34 -8.98 5.68
N GLY A 80 21.92 -7.96 6.33
CA GLY A 80 22.28 -8.03 7.76
C GLY A 80 21.10 -8.02 8.74
N ARG A 81 19.85 -8.07 8.27
CA ARG A 81 18.63 -7.99 9.09
C ARG A 81 18.22 -9.35 9.64
N SER A 82 17.48 -9.34 10.74
CA SER A 82 16.78 -10.53 11.21
C SER A 82 15.71 -10.97 10.20
N VAL A 83 15.33 -12.26 10.23
CA VAL A 83 14.29 -12.81 9.36
C VAL A 83 12.95 -12.11 9.58
N ASP A 84 12.64 -11.77 10.83
CA ASP A 84 11.41 -11.07 11.22
C ASP A 84 11.36 -9.62 10.70
N GLU A 85 12.45 -8.86 10.82
CA GLU A 85 12.54 -7.51 10.26
C GLU A 85 12.39 -7.52 8.74
N TYR A 86 13.03 -8.49 8.07
CA TYR A 86 12.90 -8.69 6.64
C TYR A 86 11.46 -9.05 6.23
N PHE A 87 10.82 -9.96 6.96
CA PHE A 87 9.44 -10.36 6.70
C PHE A 87 8.46 -9.20 6.87
N ARG A 88 8.58 -8.42 7.94
CA ARG A 88 7.75 -7.23 8.18
C ARG A 88 7.88 -6.19 7.06
N GLU A 89 9.10 -5.99 6.55
CA GLU A 89 9.33 -5.07 5.44
C GLU A 89 8.75 -5.58 4.12
N LEU A 90 8.84 -6.89 3.85
CA LEU A 90 8.20 -7.52 2.70
C LEU A 90 6.68 -7.32 2.74
N GLU A 91 6.04 -7.60 3.88
CA GLU A 91 4.59 -7.40 4.06
C GLU A 91 4.19 -5.93 3.83
N LEU A 92 4.96 -4.98 4.38
CA LEU A 92 4.69 -3.56 4.19
C LEU A 92 4.81 -3.13 2.72
N LEU A 93 5.79 -3.64 1.98
CA LEU A 93 5.97 -3.34 0.56
C LEU A 93 4.83 -3.93 -0.28
N LEU A 94 4.40 -5.16 0.01
CA LEU A 94 3.24 -5.78 -0.65
C LEU A 94 1.95 -4.97 -0.40
N MET A 95 1.71 -4.54 0.84
CA MET A 95 0.55 -3.69 1.19
C MET A 95 0.57 -2.33 0.48
N ARG A 96 1.75 -1.71 0.34
CA ARG A 96 1.90 -0.37 -0.25
C ARG A 96 1.84 -0.36 -1.77
N THR A 97 2.29 -1.44 -2.40
CA THR A 97 2.32 -1.57 -3.87
C THR A 97 0.98 -2.09 -4.44
N ASP A 98 0.05 -2.54 -3.58
CA ASP A 98 -1.25 -3.13 -3.98
C ASP A 98 -1.07 -4.33 -4.95
N VAL A 99 0.08 -5.00 -4.90
CA VAL A 99 0.38 -6.17 -5.73
C VAL A 99 -0.35 -7.38 -5.15
N ARG A 100 -1.18 -8.02 -5.98
CA ARG A 100 -1.81 -9.29 -5.66
C ARG A 100 -0.92 -10.44 -6.08
N GLU A 101 -0.15 -10.97 -5.14
CA GLU A 101 0.62 -12.21 -5.30
C GLU A 101 -0.17 -13.38 -4.69
N ASP A 102 -0.11 -14.55 -5.33
CA ASP A 102 -0.57 -15.78 -4.69
C ASP A 102 0.40 -16.21 -3.58
N ARG A 103 -0.03 -17.13 -2.73
CA ARG A 103 0.77 -17.57 -1.58
C ARG A 103 2.12 -18.16 -2.01
N GLU A 104 2.16 -18.89 -3.12
CA GLU A 104 3.39 -19.53 -3.62
C GLU A 104 4.38 -18.49 -4.15
N ALA A 105 3.92 -17.46 -4.85
CA ALA A 105 4.71 -16.35 -5.34
C ALA A 105 5.31 -15.53 -4.19
N THR A 106 4.53 -15.25 -3.16
CA THR A 106 5.02 -14.56 -1.95
C THR A 106 6.10 -15.38 -1.25
N ILE A 107 5.92 -16.69 -1.11
CA ILE A 107 6.91 -17.60 -0.50
C ILE A 107 8.18 -17.66 -1.35
N ALA A 108 8.05 -17.82 -2.67
CA ALA A 108 9.19 -17.85 -3.57
C ALA A 108 10.01 -16.55 -3.51
N ARG A 109 9.34 -15.39 -3.45
CA ARG A 109 9.98 -14.08 -3.26
C ARG A 109 10.70 -14.00 -1.92
N PHE A 110 10.03 -14.39 -0.84
CA PHE A 110 10.61 -14.41 0.50
C PHE A 110 11.91 -15.22 0.54
N LEU A 111 11.86 -16.46 0.03
CA LEU A 111 13.02 -17.36 -0.05
C LEU A 111 14.13 -16.83 -0.95
N HIS A 112 13.80 -16.17 -2.06
CA HIS A 112 14.79 -15.60 -2.97
C HIS A 112 15.59 -14.45 -2.33
N GLY A 113 14.94 -13.66 -1.47
CA GLY A 113 15.60 -12.57 -0.76
C GLY A 113 16.36 -13.01 0.50
N MET A 114 16.13 -14.22 1.02
CA MET A 114 16.85 -14.74 2.21
C MET A 114 18.35 -14.94 1.96
N ASN A 115 19.15 -14.82 3.02
CA ASN A 115 20.59 -15.09 2.93
C ASN A 115 20.86 -16.59 2.75
N ARG A 116 21.71 -16.92 1.76
CA ARG A 116 22.05 -18.32 1.40
C ARG A 116 22.66 -19.14 2.54
N GLU A 117 23.32 -18.48 3.50
CA GLU A 117 23.91 -19.13 4.67
C GLU A 117 22.84 -19.60 5.68
N ILE A 118 21.70 -18.90 5.76
CA ILE A 118 20.56 -19.29 6.60
C ILE A 118 19.68 -20.31 5.87
N THR A 119 19.64 -20.25 4.53
CA THR A 119 18.91 -21.22 3.68
C THR A 119 19.40 -22.66 3.88
N GLN A 120 20.67 -22.88 4.24
CA GLN A 120 21.22 -24.23 4.45
C GLN A 120 20.76 -24.90 5.77
N GLU A 121 20.33 -24.13 6.79
CA GLU A 121 19.75 -24.71 8.02
C GLU A 121 18.22 -24.86 7.95
N VAL A 122 17.54 -24.04 7.16
CA VAL A 122 16.07 -24.05 7.02
C VAL A 122 15.56 -25.15 6.07
N ASP A 123 16.44 -25.69 5.21
CA ASP A 123 16.08 -26.64 4.14
C ASP A 123 15.65 -28.05 4.61
N LEU A 124 15.68 -28.34 5.92
CA LEU A 124 15.39 -29.70 6.43
C LEU A 124 14.30 -29.80 7.50
N ARG A 125 13.71 -28.68 8.00
CA ARG A 125 12.76 -28.78 9.14
C ARG A 125 11.48 -27.95 9.13
N SER A 126 11.29 -26.93 8.30
CA SER A 126 10.15 -26.00 8.48
C SER A 126 9.31 -25.72 7.24
N PHE A 127 9.15 -26.72 6.35
CA PHE A 127 8.21 -26.61 5.23
C PHE A 127 6.73 -26.74 5.65
N VAL A 128 6.43 -26.98 6.93
CA VAL A 128 5.06 -27.15 7.44
C VAL A 128 4.60 -25.98 8.31
N ASP A 129 5.50 -25.32 9.04
CA ASP A 129 5.08 -24.42 10.13
C ASP A 129 5.73 -23.04 10.03
N LEU A 130 5.24 -22.22 9.11
CA LEU A 130 5.39 -20.75 9.21
C LEU A 130 4.72 -20.23 10.50
N GLU A 131 3.81 -21.01 11.08
CA GLU A 131 3.11 -20.77 12.34
C GLU A 131 3.96 -21.14 13.58
N ASP A 132 4.80 -22.18 13.53
CA ASP A 132 5.65 -22.57 14.68
C ASP A 132 6.93 -21.74 14.81
N ALA A 133 7.40 -21.13 13.71
CA ALA A 133 8.52 -20.19 13.76
C ALA A 133 8.18 -18.92 14.58
N LEU A 134 6.89 -18.59 14.72
CA LEU A 134 6.38 -17.48 15.55
C LEU A 134 6.29 -17.83 17.05
N HIS A 135 6.33 -19.11 17.42
CA HIS A 135 6.09 -19.58 18.79
C HIS A 135 7.35 -20.01 19.56
N LEU A 136 8.54 -19.85 18.97
CA LEU A 136 9.82 -20.18 19.61
C LEU A 136 10.66 -18.95 20.05
N SER A 137 10.02 -17.78 20.17
CA SER A 137 10.60 -16.60 20.87
C SER A 137 10.39 -16.67 22.37
#